data_AF-A0A6L7WVL3-F1
#
_entry.id   AF-A0A6L7WVL3-F1
#
_cell.length_a   1.000
_cell.length_b   1.000
_cell.length_c   1.000
_cell.angle_alpha   90.00
_cell.angle_beta   90.00
_cell.angle_gamma   90.00
#
_symmetry.space_group_name_H-M   'P 1'
#
loop_
_entity.id
_entity.type
_entity.pdbx_description
1 polymer ?
#
loop_
_entity_poly.entity_id
_entity_poly.type
_entity_poly.pdbx_seq_one_letter_code
_entity_poly.pdbx_strand_id
1 'polypeptide(L)' 'MTYHGFQRALDQIRSISETEAEKGRLFERLMAAYFREDPIYRDRFSRVWLWKDWVPYFNKIAAREGADRPEAGALLR' A
#
# COMPACT_ATOMS: atom_id res chain seq x y z
N MET A 1 -22.72 1.43 -16.76
CA MET A 1 -21.33 1.08 -17.15
C MET A 1 -20.72 0.28 -16.02
N THR A 2 -20.61 -1.04 -16.18
CA THR A 2 -19.96 -1.92 -15.20
C THR A 2 -18.44 -1.72 -15.26
N TYR A 3 -17.80 -1.42 -14.13
CA TYR A 3 -16.34 -1.25 -14.07
C TYR A 3 -15.63 -2.62 -14.14
N HIS A 4 -15.32 -3.07 -15.36
CA HIS A 4 -14.64 -4.35 -15.59
C HIS A 4 -13.11 -4.31 -15.39
N GLY A 5 -12.51 -3.12 -15.23
CA GLY A 5 -11.05 -2.97 -15.07
C GLY A 5 -10.54 -3.51 -13.75
N PHE A 6 -11.16 -3.09 -12.63
CA PHE A 6 -10.76 -3.53 -11.29
C PHE A 6 -10.99 -5.03 -11.08
N GLN A 7 -12.14 -5.56 -11.53
CA GLN A 7 -12.40 -7.01 -11.45
C GLN A 7 -11.39 -7.83 -12.24
N ARG A 8 -11.02 -7.40 -13.46
CA ARG A 8 -9.96 -8.07 -14.23
C ARG A 8 -8.62 -8.09 -13.51
N ALA A 9 -8.25 -7.01 -12.83
CA ALA A 9 -7.03 -6.98 -12.02
C ALA A 9 -7.10 -7.98 -10.86
N LEU A 10 -8.25 -8.07 -10.17
CA LEU A 10 -8.45 -9.07 -9.11
C LEU A 10 -8.39 -10.50 -9.64
N ASP A 11 -8.99 -10.77 -10.80
CA ASP A 11 -8.98 -12.09 -11.41
C ASP A 11 -7.58 -12.49 -11.87
N GLN A 12 -6.81 -11.56 -12.42
CA GLN A 12 -5.40 -11.78 -12.74
C GLN A 12 -4.58 -12.10 -11.50
N ILE A 13 -4.76 -11.36 -10.40
CA ILE A 13 -4.08 -11.66 -9.13
C ILE A 13 -4.43 -13.08 -8.67
N ARG A 14 -5.71 -13.47 -8.73
CA ARG A 14 -6.14 -14.82 -8.36
C ARG A 14 -5.54 -15.91 -9.26
N SER A 15 -5.37 -15.64 -10.56
CA SER A 15 -4.85 -16.64 -11.50
C SER A 15 -3.33 -16.84 -11.40
N ILE A 16 -2.57 -15.79 -11.07
CA ILE A 16 -1.10 -15.84 -11.04
C ILE A 16 -0.52 -16.14 -9.65
N SER A 17 -1.32 -16.05 -8.58
CA SER A 17 -0.82 -16.29 -7.22
C SER A 17 -0.79 -17.79 -6.93
N GLU A 18 0.37 -18.29 -6.52
CA GLU A 18 0.53 -19.69 -6.12
C GLU A 18 0.17 -19.91 -4.65
N THR A 19 0.24 -18.84 -3.84
CA THR A 19 -0.04 -18.89 -2.40
C THR A 19 -0.94 -17.73 -1.95
N GLU A 20 -1.63 -17.89 -0.81
CA GLU A 20 -2.40 -16.79 -0.22
C GLU A 20 -1.52 -15.61 0.21
N ALA A 21 -0.27 -15.87 0.62
CA ALA A 21 0.69 -14.83 0.95
C ALA A 21 1.08 -13.99 -0.29
N GLU A 22 1.28 -14.64 -1.44
CA GLU A 22 1.55 -13.97 -2.70
C GLU A 22 0.33 -13.18 -3.19
N LYS A 23 -0.86 -13.76 -3.08
CA LYS A 23 -2.13 -13.10 -3.40
C LYS A 23 -2.29 -11.81 -2.60
N GLY A 24 -2.01 -11.87 -1.30
CA GLY A 24 -1.99 -10.71 -0.41
C GLY A 24 -0.99 -9.64 -0.86
N ARG A 25 0.25 -10.02 -1.18
CA ARG A 25 1.28 -9.08 -1.68
C ARG A 25 0.89 -8.41 -3.00
N LEU A 26 0.32 -9.17 -3.92
CA LEU A 26 -0.10 -8.64 -5.22
C LEU A 26 -1.29 -7.69 -5.08
N PHE A 27 -2.26 -8.04 -4.22
CA PHE A 27 -3.37 -7.15 -3.89
C PHE A 27 -2.90 -5.85 -3.23
N GLU A 28 -1.95 -5.95 -2.31
CA GLU A 28 -1.35 -4.78 -1.67
C GLU A 28 -0.71 -3.83 -2.70
N ARG A 29 0.03 -4.38 -3.67
CA ARG A 29 0.62 -3.59 -4.76
C ARG A 29 -0.44 -2.92 -5.64
N LEU A 30 -1.54 -3.62 -5.94
CA LEU A 30 -2.67 -3.05 -6.68
C LEU A 30 -3.25 -1.84 -5.95
N MET A 31 -3.53 -1.97 -4.65
CA MET A 31 -4.09 -0.88 -3.85
C MET A 31 -3.11 0.29 -3.72
N ALA A 32 -1.82 0.01 -3.53
CA ALA A 32 -0.79 1.06 -3.48
C ALA A 32 -0.69 1.84 -4.81
N ALA A 33 -0.86 1.18 -5.96
CA ALA A 33 -0.94 1.86 -7.25
C ALA A 33 -2.23 2.67 -7.36
N TYR A 34 -3.38 2.09 -7.01
CA TYR A 34 -4.67 2.76 -7.03
C TYR A 34 -4.66 4.08 -6.25
N PHE A 35 -4.16 4.08 -5.02
CA PHE A 35 -4.11 5.30 -4.20
C PHE A 35 -3.14 6.37 -4.70
N ARG A 36 -2.14 6.00 -5.51
CA ARG A 36 -1.19 6.97 -6.07
C ARG A 36 -1.68 7.58 -7.38
N GLU A 37 -2.43 6.82 -8.16
CA GLU A 37 -2.89 7.23 -9.50
C GLU A 37 -4.27 7.89 -9.48
N ASP A 38 -5.17 7.49 -8.56
CA ASP A 38 -6.49 8.09 -8.46
C ASP A 38 -6.39 9.55 -7.98
N PRO A 39 -6.93 10.54 -8.72
CA PRO A 39 -6.80 11.95 -8.39
C PRO A 39 -7.30 12.32 -7.00
N ILE A 40 -8.37 11.67 -6.52
CA ILE A 40 -8.96 11.98 -5.20
C ILE A 40 -8.01 11.55 -4.09
N TYR A 41 -7.35 10.40 -4.24
CA TYR A 41 -6.46 9.87 -3.22
C TYR A 41 -5.03 10.43 -3.33
N ARG A 42 -4.56 10.72 -4.54
CA ARG A 42 -3.25 11.32 -4.79
C ARG A 42 -3.10 12.67 -4.08
N ASP A 43 -4.14 13.49 -4.11
CA ASP A 43 -4.11 14.81 -3.46
C ASP A 43 -4.27 14.71 -1.94
N ARG A 44 -4.78 13.60 -1.41
CA ARG A 44 -4.99 13.37 0.02
C ARG A 44 -3.80 12.72 0.71
N PHE A 45 -3.09 11.84 0.02
CA PHE A 45 -1.97 11.10 0.59
C PHE A 45 -0.65 11.61 0.06
N SER A 46 0.18 12.19 0.95
CA SER A 46 1.54 12.61 0.62
C SER A 46 2.43 11.42 0.22
N ARG A 47 2.17 10.24 0.78
CA ARG A 47 2.86 9.00 0.42
C ARG A 47 2.04 7.76 0.76
N VAL A 48 2.13 6.76 -0.11
CA VAL A 48 1.51 5.45 0.05
C VAL A 48 2.62 4.39 0.13
N TRP A 49 2.50 3.45 1.06
CA TRP A 49 3.51 2.43 1.37
C TRP A 49 2.98 1.01 1.18
N LEU A 50 3.88 0.06 0.91
CA LEU A 50 3.62 -1.33 1.24
C LEU A 50 3.93 -1.55 2.73
N TRP A 51 3.22 -2.46 3.36
CA TRP A 51 3.35 -2.87 4.75
C TRP A 51 4.78 -3.27 5.11
N LYS A 52 5.47 -3.97 4.22
CA LYS A 52 6.88 -4.34 4.44
C LYS A 52 7.85 -3.15 4.38
N ASP A 53 7.48 -2.07 3.68
CA ASP A 53 8.37 -0.95 3.37
C ASP A 53 8.24 0.20 4.38
N TRP A 54 7.13 0.24 5.13
CA TRP A 54 6.86 1.34 6.06
C TRP A 54 7.82 1.32 7.27
N VAL A 55 8.08 0.15 7.87
CA VAL A 55 8.95 0.01 9.05
C VAL A 55 10.39 0.44 8.76
N PRO A 56 11.05 -0.04 7.68
CA PRO A 56 12.40 0.40 7.34
C PRO A 56 12.49 1.90 7.06
N TYR A 57 11.49 2.47 6.38
CA TYR A 57 11.48 3.91 6.13
C TYR A 57 11.35 4.71 7.42
N PHE A 58 10.44 4.31 8.30
CA PHE A 58 10.25 4.99 9.57
C PHE A 58 11.53 4.93 10.42
N ASN A 59 12.16 3.76 10.54
CA ASN A 59 13.42 3.62 11.29
C ASN A 59 14.51 4.56 10.76
N LYS A 60 14.56 4.78 9.43
CA LYS A 60 15.48 5.74 8.81
C LYS A 60 15.17 7.19 9.18
N ILE A 61 13.90 7.55 9.34
CA ILE A 61 13.47 8.89 9.76
C ILE A 61 13.70 9.09 11.26
N ALA A 62 13.28 8.14 12.09
CA ALA A 62 13.49 8.15 13.53
C ALA A 62 14.97 8.26 13.91
N ALA A 63 15.85 7.53 13.22
CA ALA A 63 17.30 7.62 13.42
C ALA A 63 17.89 9.00 13.09
N ARG A 64 17.20 9.81 12.26
CA ARG A 64 17.61 11.19 11.94
C ARG A 64 17.07 12.21 12.94
N GLU A 65 15.91 11.93 13.53
CA GLU A 65 15.16 12.90 14.34
C GLU A 65 15.16 12.56 15.84
N GLY A 66 15.76 11.44 16.25
CA GLY A 66 15.80 11.01 17.66
C GLY A 66 14.44 10.62 18.23
N ALA A 67 13.46 10.31 17.38
CA ALA A 67 12.09 10.04 17.77
C ALA A 67 11.88 8.58 18.24
N ASP A 68 11.11 8.39 19.32
CA ASP A 68 10.69 7.08 19.80
C ASP A 68 9.60 6.47 18.87
N ARG A 69 9.53 5.14 18.83
CA ARG A 69 8.71 4.40 17.85
C ARG A 69 7.21 4.73 18.04
N PRO A 70 6.49 5.19 16.99
CA PRO A 70 5.06 5.40 17.08
C PRO A 70 4.33 4.07 16.91
N GLU A 71 3.24 3.92 17.65
CA GLU A 71 2.26 2.89 17.40
C GLU A 71 1.66 3.10 15.99
N ALA A 72 1.42 2.01 15.27
CA ALA A 72 1.03 2.02 13.86
C ALA A 72 -0.22 2.89 13.55
N GLY A 73 -1.00 3.30 14.56
CA GLY A 73 -2.15 4.19 14.44
C GLY A 73 -1.85 5.70 14.43
N ALA A 74 -0.64 6.14 14.78
CA ALA A 74 -0.35 7.58 14.93
C ALA A 74 -0.12 8.32 13.58
N LEU A 75 0.14 7.58 12.50
CA LEU A 75 0.54 8.12 11.19
C LEU A 75 -0.58 8.09 10.13
N LEU A 76 -1.80 7.72 10.53
CA LEU A 76 -2.98 7.71 9.64
C LEU A 76 -3.81 9.01 9.68
N ARG A 77 -3.19 10.15 10.03
CA ARG A 77 -3.82 11.48 9.97
C ARG A 77 -3.37 12.26 8.76
#